data_AF-A0A0R3LLR2-F1
#
_entry.id   AF-A0A0R3LLR2-F1
#
_cell.length_a   1.000
_cell.length_b   1.000
_cell.length_c   1.000
_cell.angle_alpha   90.00
_cell.angle_beta   90.00
_cell.angle_gamma   90.00
#
_symmetry.space_group_name_H-M   'P 1'
#
loop_
_entity.id
_entity.type
_entity.pdbx_description
1 polymer ?
#
loop_
_entity_poly.entity_id
_entity_poly.type
_entity_poly.pdbx_seq_one_letter_code
_entity_poly.pdbx_strand_id
1 'polypeptide(L)'
;MIVVHGTWAAPKPDKTQWYQPIEGSGMASGFVGKLNNALQERGSPARCWAHCTPENKFFRWSGENSRIARMQAASSLAGYVRQLQSEGWRCHVVAHSHGGNVVVDALSQIAAADQAAPPLKIVTLGTPFIDLSSPVSERRSKAKTPWAAFLYDVRFIGLVILGVTIAFAIAFGFRFFKLLELFFFSFLPLIGIAAAFRLATAIWFRFFGSRPQPHILSAKLLGSSPSCLQ
;
A
#
# COMPACT_ATOMS: atom_id res chain seq x y z
N MET A 1 -10.82 -20.14 12.77
CA MET A 1 -9.41 -19.76 12.51
C MET A 1 -9.12 -19.92 11.03
N ILE A 2 -8.47 -18.93 10.42
CA ILE A 2 -8.17 -18.83 9.00
C ILE A 2 -6.68 -19.10 8.81
N VAL A 3 -6.33 -19.97 7.85
CA VAL A 3 -4.93 -20.30 7.55
C VAL A 3 -4.56 -19.74 6.18
N VAL A 4 -3.56 -18.87 6.13
CA VAL A 4 -3.10 -18.20 4.90
C VAL A 4 -1.76 -18.78 4.47
N HIS A 5 -1.74 -19.40 3.29
CA HIS A 5 -0.56 -20.04 2.75
C HIS A 5 0.41 -19.04 2.11
N GLY A 6 1.67 -19.45 1.98
CA GLY A 6 2.69 -18.75 1.20
C GLY A 6 2.69 -19.15 -0.28
N THR A 7 3.60 -18.54 -1.05
CA THR A 7 3.73 -18.71 -2.50
C THR A 7 3.82 -20.17 -2.95
N TRP A 8 4.62 -20.98 -2.25
CA TRP A 8 4.93 -22.35 -2.68
C TRP A 8 3.83 -23.37 -2.38
N ALA A 9 2.81 -22.95 -1.65
CA ALA A 9 1.65 -23.74 -1.31
C ALA A 9 0.41 -23.26 -2.07
N ALA A 10 0.59 -22.66 -3.25
CA ALA A 10 -0.49 -22.32 -4.16
C ALA A 10 -1.45 -23.51 -4.39
N PRO A 11 -2.77 -23.26 -4.53
CA PRO A 11 -3.75 -24.31 -4.81
C PRO A 11 -3.36 -25.10 -6.07
N LYS A 12 -3.46 -26.43 -5.99
CA LYS A 12 -3.26 -27.34 -7.12
C LYS A 12 -4.53 -28.18 -7.29
N PRO A 13 -5.01 -28.42 -8.53
CA PRO A 13 -6.25 -29.16 -8.76
C PRO A 13 -6.16 -30.62 -8.26
N ASP A 14 -5.01 -31.26 -8.45
CA ASP A 14 -4.85 -32.70 -8.17
C ASP A 14 -4.20 -33.01 -6.82
N LYS A 15 -4.00 -31.98 -5.97
CA LYS A 15 -3.30 -32.16 -4.70
C LYS A 15 -3.83 -31.27 -3.59
N THR A 16 -4.24 -31.90 -2.50
CA THR A 16 -4.57 -31.22 -1.25
C THR A 16 -3.31 -30.58 -0.66
N GLN A 17 -3.41 -29.29 -0.38
CA GLN A 17 -2.34 -28.53 0.25
C GLN A 17 -2.46 -28.56 1.78
N TRP A 18 -1.34 -28.38 2.48
CA TRP A 18 -1.27 -28.53 3.95
C TRP A 18 -2.22 -27.62 4.74
N TYR A 19 -2.62 -26.48 4.17
CA TYR A 19 -3.51 -25.49 4.80
C TYR A 19 -4.99 -25.77 4.53
N GLN A 20 -5.30 -26.67 3.59
CA GLN A 20 -6.68 -26.96 3.19
C GLN A 20 -7.32 -27.94 4.18
N PRO A 21 -8.64 -27.83 4.41
CA PRO A 21 -9.38 -28.87 5.10
C PRO A 21 -9.34 -30.15 4.25
N ILE A 22 -9.09 -31.30 4.89
CA ILE A 22 -9.13 -32.61 4.22
C ILE A 22 -10.54 -33.17 4.39
N GLU A 23 -11.24 -33.43 3.29
CA GLU A 23 -12.53 -34.10 3.30
C GLU A 23 -12.35 -35.62 3.56
N GLY A 24 -13.19 -36.20 4.42
CA GLY A 24 -13.31 -37.65 4.58
C GLY A 24 -12.22 -38.38 5.37
N SER A 25 -11.03 -37.80 5.60
CA SER A 25 -10.05 -38.38 6.54
C SER A 25 -10.25 -37.75 7.91
N GLY A 26 -10.40 -38.55 8.97
CA GLY A 26 -10.49 -38.07 10.35
C GLY A 26 -9.48 -36.95 10.61
N MET A 27 -9.93 -35.90 11.30
CA MET A 27 -9.29 -34.59 11.48
C MET A 27 -7.80 -34.57 11.92
N ALA A 28 -7.10 -35.70 12.03
CA ALA A 28 -5.74 -35.81 12.54
C ALA A 28 -4.64 -35.73 11.47
N SER A 29 -4.92 -35.95 10.18
CA SER A 29 -3.87 -35.91 9.15
C SER A 29 -3.68 -34.49 8.58
N GLY A 30 -2.42 -34.04 8.44
CA GLY A 30 -2.09 -32.70 7.93
C GLY A 30 -1.91 -31.60 8.99
N PHE A 31 -1.44 -30.42 8.56
CA PHE A 31 -1.13 -29.30 9.46
C PHE A 31 -2.38 -28.76 10.17
N VAL A 32 -3.48 -28.56 9.43
CA VAL A 32 -4.75 -28.09 9.98
C VAL A 32 -5.24 -28.99 11.11
N GLY A 33 -5.16 -30.30 10.91
CA GLY A 33 -5.56 -31.29 11.89
C GLY A 33 -4.70 -31.27 13.16
N LYS A 34 -3.38 -31.32 12.99
CA LYS A 34 -2.42 -31.19 14.10
C LYS A 34 -2.61 -29.90 14.88
N LEU A 35 -2.88 -28.79 14.18
CA LEU A 35 -3.12 -27.49 14.82
C LEU A 35 -4.43 -27.48 15.61
N ASN A 36 -5.50 -28.08 15.07
CA ASN A 36 -6.76 -28.23 15.80
C ASN A 36 -6.59 -29.07 17.07
N ASN A 37 -5.89 -30.21 16.98
CA ASN A 37 -5.63 -31.07 18.13
C ASN A 37 -4.82 -30.33 19.20
N ALA A 38 -3.72 -29.67 18.80
CA ALA A 38 -2.88 -28.91 19.74
C ALA A 38 -3.64 -27.75 20.41
N LEU A 39 -4.58 -27.11 19.70
CA LEU A 39 -5.44 -26.08 20.28
C LEU A 39 -6.46 -26.68 21.25
N GLN A 40 -7.04 -27.82 20.91
CA GLN A 40 -8.01 -28.51 21.75
C GLN A 40 -7.37 -29.02 23.04
N GLU A 41 -6.18 -29.60 22.98
CA GLU A 41 -5.39 -30.03 24.15
C GLU A 41 -5.07 -28.87 25.10
N ARG A 42 -4.98 -27.65 24.57
CA ARG A 42 -4.75 -26.41 25.34
C ARG A 42 -6.05 -25.73 25.79
N GLY A 43 -7.20 -26.36 25.59
CA GLY A 43 -8.52 -25.81 25.97
C GLY A 43 -9.00 -24.64 25.10
N SER A 44 -8.38 -24.38 23.95
CA SER A 44 -8.81 -23.32 23.06
C SER A 44 -10.07 -23.73 22.29
N PRO A 45 -11.10 -22.87 22.20
CA PRO A 45 -12.28 -23.13 21.38
C PRO A 45 -12.04 -22.86 19.89
N ALA A 46 -10.89 -22.29 19.50
CA ALA A 46 -10.61 -21.98 18.11
C ALA A 46 -10.45 -23.26 17.27
N ARG A 47 -11.13 -23.29 16.12
CA ARG A 47 -11.04 -24.38 15.14
C ARG A 47 -10.73 -23.82 13.76
N CYS A 48 -9.77 -24.42 13.07
CA CYS A 48 -9.43 -24.11 11.69
C CYS A 48 -10.65 -24.37 10.80
N TRP A 49 -11.01 -23.39 9.97
CA TRP A 49 -12.07 -23.52 8.97
C TRP A 49 -13.46 -23.92 9.51
N ALA A 50 -13.74 -23.68 10.79
CA ALA A 50 -15.03 -24.05 11.40
C ALA A 50 -16.25 -23.33 10.81
N HIS A 51 -16.03 -22.21 10.14
CA HIS A 51 -17.06 -21.46 9.42
C HIS A 51 -17.31 -21.99 8.01
N CYS A 52 -16.50 -22.92 7.52
CA CYS A 52 -16.66 -23.46 6.18
C CYS A 52 -17.83 -24.43 6.11
N THR A 53 -18.69 -24.24 5.12
CA THR A 53 -19.79 -25.12 4.75
C THR A 53 -19.59 -25.56 3.29
N PRO A 54 -20.38 -26.49 2.74
CA PRO A 54 -20.32 -26.82 1.31
C PRO A 54 -20.47 -25.58 0.40
N GLU A 55 -21.21 -24.57 0.86
CA GLU A 55 -21.45 -23.30 0.16
C GLU A 55 -20.36 -22.25 0.44
N ASN A 56 -19.84 -22.20 1.68
CA ASN A 56 -18.83 -21.23 2.09
C ASN A 56 -17.43 -21.83 2.13
N LYS A 57 -16.67 -21.61 1.06
CA LYS A 57 -15.31 -22.18 0.91
C LYS A 57 -14.28 -21.44 1.76
N PHE A 58 -13.22 -22.16 2.13
CA PHE A 58 -12.07 -21.59 2.80
C PHE A 58 -11.35 -20.55 1.93
N PHE A 59 -10.71 -19.57 2.57
CA PHE A 59 -9.92 -18.56 1.87
C PHE A 59 -8.70 -19.19 1.19
N ARG A 60 -8.49 -18.83 -0.08
CA ARG A 60 -7.30 -19.20 -0.87
C ARG A 60 -6.92 -18.04 -1.79
N TRP A 61 -5.65 -17.97 -2.14
CA TRP A 61 -5.16 -17.02 -3.14
C TRP A 61 -4.24 -17.74 -4.13
N SER A 62 -3.85 -17.06 -5.21
CA SER A 62 -3.08 -17.68 -6.28
C SER A 62 -1.70 -18.19 -5.82
N GLY A 63 -1.12 -17.58 -4.78
CA GLY A 63 0.26 -17.82 -4.38
C GLY A 63 1.28 -17.12 -5.30
N GLU A 64 0.84 -16.36 -6.29
CA GLU A 64 1.72 -15.64 -7.21
C GLU A 64 2.63 -14.65 -6.46
N ASN A 65 3.91 -14.57 -6.83
CA ASN A 65 4.89 -13.75 -6.10
C ASN A 65 4.85 -12.27 -6.52
N SER A 66 3.97 -11.91 -7.46
CA SER A 66 3.80 -10.52 -7.88
C SER A 66 3.13 -9.67 -6.79
N ARG A 67 3.53 -8.39 -6.72
CA ARG A 67 2.93 -7.43 -5.78
C ARG A 67 1.43 -7.23 -6.04
N ILE A 68 1.02 -7.21 -7.31
CA ILE A 68 -0.38 -7.04 -7.70
C ILE A 68 -1.22 -8.19 -7.16
N ALA A 69 -0.76 -9.43 -7.32
CA ALA A 69 -1.47 -10.60 -6.80
C ALA A 69 -1.57 -10.58 -5.27
N ARG A 70 -0.51 -10.17 -4.56
CA ARG A 70 -0.55 -10.03 -3.09
C ARG A 70 -1.53 -8.94 -2.63
N MET A 71 -1.58 -7.79 -3.31
CA MET A 71 -2.56 -6.73 -2.98
C MET A 71 -4.00 -7.17 -3.25
N GLN A 72 -4.24 -7.87 -4.35
CA GLN A 72 -5.56 -8.46 -4.64
C GLN A 72 -5.95 -9.48 -3.57
N ALA A 73 -5.04 -10.38 -3.22
CA ALA A 73 -5.26 -11.36 -2.15
C ALA A 73 -5.55 -10.68 -0.80
N ALA A 74 -4.86 -9.57 -0.49
CA ALA A 74 -5.08 -8.81 0.73
C ALA A 74 -6.48 -8.18 0.77
N SER A 75 -6.93 -7.59 -0.35
CA SER A 75 -8.29 -7.06 -0.48
C SER A 75 -9.36 -8.15 -0.35
N SER A 76 -9.17 -9.29 -1.03
CA SER A 76 -10.06 -10.45 -0.90
C SER A 76 -10.09 -10.98 0.53
N LEU A 77 -8.95 -11.06 1.22
CA LEU A 77 -8.87 -11.50 2.61
C LEU A 77 -9.60 -10.53 3.54
N ALA A 78 -9.43 -9.23 3.34
CA ALA A 78 -10.12 -8.21 4.14
C ALA A 78 -11.66 -8.31 3.99
N GLY A 79 -12.14 -8.48 2.75
CA GLY A 79 -13.56 -8.73 2.49
C GLY A 79 -14.06 -10.01 3.15
N TYR A 80 -13.28 -11.09 3.05
CA TYR A 80 -13.60 -12.39 3.65
C TYR A 80 -13.70 -12.32 5.19
N VAL A 81 -12.72 -11.71 5.85
CA VAL A 81 -12.73 -11.54 7.31
C VAL A 81 -13.91 -10.67 7.75
N ARG A 82 -14.22 -9.60 7.02
CA ARG A 82 -15.35 -8.71 7.33
C ARG A 82 -16.67 -9.45 7.24
N GLN A 83 -16.87 -10.25 6.19
CA GLN A 83 -18.06 -11.08 6.05
C GLN A 83 -18.22 -12.00 7.26
N LEU A 84 -17.17 -12.73 7.64
CA LEU A 84 -17.22 -13.62 8.79
C LEU A 84 -17.48 -12.88 10.11
N GLN A 85 -16.87 -11.71 10.31
CA GLN A 85 -17.15 -10.88 11.49
C GLN A 85 -18.61 -10.40 11.52
N SER A 86 -19.19 -10.05 10.38
CA SER A 86 -20.61 -9.67 10.28
C SER A 86 -21.56 -10.83 10.58
N GLU A 87 -21.13 -12.06 10.33
CA GLU A 87 -21.83 -13.30 10.70
C GLU A 87 -21.59 -13.69 12.19
N GLY A 88 -20.88 -12.87 12.96
CA GLY A 88 -20.61 -13.08 14.38
C GLY A 88 -19.36 -13.91 14.69
N TRP A 89 -18.55 -14.27 13.69
CA TRP A 89 -17.34 -15.05 13.91
C TRP A 89 -16.20 -14.22 14.49
N ARG A 90 -15.59 -14.73 15.55
CA ARG A 90 -14.29 -14.24 16.05
C ARG A 90 -13.16 -14.85 15.24
N CYS A 91 -12.52 -14.01 14.42
CA CYS A 91 -11.49 -14.44 13.49
C CYS A 91 -10.09 -14.42 14.12
N HIS A 92 -9.34 -15.51 13.90
CA HIS A 92 -7.91 -15.62 14.16
C HIS A 92 -7.24 -16.01 12.85
N VAL A 93 -6.11 -15.40 12.51
CA VAL A 93 -5.39 -15.66 11.26
C VAL A 93 -4.02 -16.23 11.56
N VAL A 94 -3.68 -17.36 10.95
CA VAL A 94 -2.35 -17.94 10.95
C VAL A 94 -1.81 -17.85 9.53
N ALA A 95 -0.67 -17.20 9.34
CA ALA A 95 -0.09 -16.99 8.03
C ALA A 95 1.32 -17.58 7.93
N HIS A 96 1.65 -18.13 6.77
CA HIS A 96 2.97 -18.71 6.51
C HIS A 96 3.69 -18.00 5.37
N SER A 97 5.00 -17.74 5.55
CA SER A 97 5.86 -17.14 4.54
C SER A 97 5.26 -15.85 3.96
N HIS A 98 5.20 -15.69 2.63
CA HIS A 98 4.61 -14.54 1.95
C HIS A 98 3.12 -14.33 2.24
N GLY A 99 2.41 -15.33 2.75
CA GLY A 99 1.04 -15.18 3.24
C GLY A 99 0.96 -14.17 4.39
N GLY A 100 2.02 -14.00 5.18
CA GLY A 100 2.05 -12.99 6.24
C GLY A 100 2.01 -11.56 5.72
N ASN A 101 2.69 -11.27 4.59
CA ASN A 101 2.59 -9.96 3.95
C ASN A 101 1.17 -9.68 3.43
N VAL A 102 0.48 -10.71 2.91
CA VAL A 102 -0.93 -10.59 2.52
C VAL A 102 -1.81 -10.20 3.71
N VAL A 103 -1.57 -10.80 4.88
CA VAL A 103 -2.31 -10.47 6.11
C VAL A 103 -2.00 -9.05 6.59
N VAL A 104 -0.73 -8.64 6.58
CA VAL A 104 -0.33 -7.28 6.96
C VAL A 104 -0.98 -6.23 6.05
N ASP A 105 -0.99 -6.45 4.74
CA ASP A 105 -1.65 -5.54 3.79
C ASP A 105 -3.17 -5.49 4.01
N ALA A 106 -3.79 -6.62 4.39
CA ALA A 106 -5.23 -6.72 4.65
C ALA A 106 -5.65 -6.02 5.95
N LEU A 107 -4.79 -5.97 6.97
CA LEU A 107 -5.09 -5.35 8.27
C LEU A 107 -5.53 -3.90 8.14
N SER A 108 -4.85 -3.12 7.31
CA SER A 108 -5.18 -1.72 7.08
C SER A 108 -6.61 -1.55 6.55
N GLN A 109 -7.08 -2.48 5.72
CA GLN A 109 -8.41 -2.47 5.11
C GLN A 109 -9.49 -3.00 6.05
N ILE A 110 -9.13 -3.91 6.96
CA ILE A 110 -10.03 -4.41 8.01
C ILE A 110 -10.24 -3.31 9.06
N ALA A 111 -9.16 -2.71 9.57
CA ALA A 111 -9.22 -1.68 10.61
C ALA A 111 -9.92 -0.38 10.13
N ALA A 112 -9.77 -0.01 8.86
CA ALA A 112 -10.42 1.17 8.31
C ALA A 112 -11.95 1.03 8.16
N ALA A 113 -12.46 -0.20 8.10
CA ALA A 113 -13.87 -0.44 7.77
C ALA A 113 -14.78 -0.48 9.00
N ASP A 114 -14.30 -0.98 10.14
CA ASP A 114 -15.11 -1.12 11.34
C ASP A 114 -14.25 -1.12 12.61
N GLN A 115 -14.34 -0.03 13.38
CA GLN A 115 -13.62 0.12 14.64
C GLN A 115 -14.29 -0.66 15.80
N ALA A 116 -15.55 -1.07 15.63
CA ALA A 116 -16.29 -1.84 16.63
C ALA A 116 -16.12 -3.36 16.46
N ALA A 117 -15.55 -3.80 15.34
CA ALA A 117 -15.31 -5.21 15.08
C ALA A 117 -14.37 -5.85 16.13
N PRO A 118 -14.60 -7.13 16.51
CA PRO A 118 -13.77 -7.80 17.50
C PRO A 118 -12.31 -7.87 17.02
N PRO A 119 -11.34 -7.73 17.94
CA PRO A 119 -9.93 -7.61 17.59
C PRO A 119 -9.42 -8.89 16.90
N LEU A 120 -8.85 -8.72 15.71
CA LEU A 120 -8.22 -9.80 14.95
C LEU A 120 -6.89 -10.20 15.60
N LYS A 121 -6.71 -11.49 15.90
CA LYS A 121 -5.42 -12.03 16.34
C LYS A 121 -4.69 -12.67 15.16
N ILE A 122 -3.42 -12.32 15.00
CA ILE A 122 -2.59 -12.81 13.89
C ILE A 122 -1.36 -13.51 14.43
N VAL A 123 -1.04 -14.66 13.84
CA VAL A 123 0.22 -15.38 14.02
C VAL A 123 0.86 -15.53 12.65
N THR A 124 2.15 -15.22 12.54
CA THR A 124 2.92 -15.41 11.31
C THR A 124 4.03 -16.44 11.54
N LEU A 125 4.32 -17.24 10.52
CA LEU A 125 5.29 -18.33 10.57
C LEU A 125 6.26 -18.16 9.39
N GLY A 126 7.53 -17.89 9.68
CA GLY A 126 8.57 -17.75 8.66
C GLY A 126 8.30 -16.64 7.62
N THR A 127 7.62 -15.56 8.02
CA THR A 127 7.28 -14.45 7.13
C THR A 127 8.43 -13.45 7.02
N PRO A 128 8.99 -13.23 5.82
CA PRO A 128 9.88 -12.10 5.60
C PRO A 128 9.02 -10.83 5.49
N PHE A 129 8.95 -10.04 6.56
CA PHE A 129 8.22 -8.78 6.53
C PHE A 129 8.94 -7.81 5.60
N ILE A 130 8.27 -7.43 4.52
CA ILE A 130 8.78 -6.41 3.60
C ILE A 130 8.02 -5.12 3.90
N ASP A 131 8.67 -4.17 4.57
CA ASP A 131 8.09 -2.84 4.73
C ASP A 131 8.18 -2.07 3.40
N LEU A 132 7.06 -2.03 2.68
CA LEU A 132 6.93 -1.28 1.42
C LEU A 132 6.10 0.00 1.59
N SER A 133 5.56 0.23 2.79
CA SER A 133 4.66 1.33 3.12
C SER A 133 5.41 2.61 3.48
N SER A 134 6.61 2.50 4.06
CA SER A 134 7.38 3.66 4.50
C SER A 134 7.82 4.62 3.36
N PRO A 135 8.18 4.18 2.13
CA PRO A 135 8.59 5.12 1.09
C PRO A 135 7.41 5.74 0.31
N VAL A 136 6.26 5.07 0.24
CA VAL A 136 5.13 5.50 -0.61
C VAL A 136 4.25 6.52 0.10
N SER A 137 4.03 6.39 1.41
CA SER A 137 3.33 7.40 2.21
C SER A 137 4.13 8.72 2.30
N GLU A 138 5.46 8.64 2.38
CA GLU A 138 6.35 9.79 2.26
C GLU A 138 6.29 10.45 0.87
N ARG A 139 6.22 9.66 -0.21
CA ARG A 139 6.09 10.22 -1.57
C ARG A 139 4.72 10.87 -1.79
N ARG A 140 3.64 10.30 -1.25
CA ARG A 140 2.28 10.84 -1.39
C ARG A 140 2.04 12.09 -0.55
N SER A 141 2.69 12.21 0.60
CA SER A 141 2.70 13.45 1.40
C SER A 141 3.51 14.55 0.72
N LYS A 142 4.71 14.23 0.20
CA LYS A 142 5.56 15.19 -0.56
C LYS A 142 4.96 15.63 -1.91
N ALA A 143 4.16 14.78 -2.56
CA ALA A 143 3.51 15.10 -3.84
C ALA A 143 2.33 16.08 -3.72
N LYS A 144 1.74 16.24 -2.52
CA LYS A 144 0.62 17.17 -2.29
C LYS A 144 1.03 18.56 -1.79
N THR A 145 2.31 18.77 -1.49
CA THR A 145 2.81 20.01 -0.87
C THR A 145 3.20 21.15 -1.82
N PRO A 146 3.65 20.96 -3.08
CA PRO A 146 4.23 22.09 -3.82
C PRO A 146 3.17 23.08 -4.33
N TRP A 147 1.98 22.62 -4.70
CA TRP A 147 0.93 23.51 -5.23
C TRP A 147 0.21 24.29 -4.13
N ALA A 148 -0.01 23.68 -2.96
CA ALA A 148 -0.66 24.35 -1.83
C ALA A 148 0.25 25.43 -1.22
N ALA A 149 1.55 25.15 -1.09
CA ALA A 149 2.54 26.14 -0.67
C ALA A 149 2.64 27.30 -1.69
N PHE A 150 2.70 26.99 -2.99
CA PHE A 150 2.70 28.01 -4.04
C PHE A 150 1.47 28.92 -4.01
N LEU A 151 0.26 28.36 -3.83
CA LEU A 151 -0.96 29.16 -3.70
C LEU A 151 -0.99 30.04 -2.45
N TYR A 152 -0.38 29.57 -1.36
CA TYR A 152 -0.24 30.34 -0.14
C TYR A 152 0.73 31.53 -0.34
N ASP A 153 1.89 31.28 -0.95
CA ASP A 153 2.90 32.31 -1.21
C ASP A 153 2.38 33.40 -2.17
N VAL A 154 1.68 33.02 -3.24
CA VAL A 154 1.10 33.98 -4.19
C VAL A 154 0.05 34.86 -3.53
N ARG A 155 -0.79 34.30 -2.64
CA ARG A 155 -1.78 35.08 -1.87
C ARG A 155 -1.10 36.07 -0.92
N PHE A 156 -0.06 35.65 -0.21
CA PHE A 156 0.66 36.53 0.71
C PHE A 156 1.34 37.70 -0.02
N ILE A 157 2.03 37.42 -1.14
CA ILE A 157 2.66 38.46 -1.97
C ILE A 157 1.60 39.43 -2.50
N GLY A 158 0.46 38.93 -2.98
CA GLY A 158 -0.64 39.77 -3.45
C GLY A 158 -1.18 40.73 -2.38
N LEU A 159 -1.34 40.26 -1.14
CA LEU A 159 -1.77 41.09 -0.01
C LEU A 159 -0.73 42.15 0.36
N VAL A 160 0.56 41.82 0.32
CA VAL A 160 1.64 42.79 0.59
C VAL A 160 1.65 43.89 -0.49
N ILE A 161 1.58 43.51 -1.77
CA ILE A 161 1.53 44.48 -2.88
C ILE A 161 0.30 45.38 -2.76
N LEU A 162 -0.86 44.80 -2.43
CA LEU A 162 -2.09 45.56 -2.24
C LEU A 162 -1.95 46.57 -1.09
N GLY A 163 -1.42 46.14 0.06
CA GLY A 163 -1.18 47.01 1.21
C GLY A 163 -0.20 48.16 0.91
N VAL A 164 0.90 47.86 0.22
CA VAL A 164 1.88 48.88 -0.23
C VAL A 164 1.22 49.86 -1.20
N THR A 165 0.43 49.38 -2.15
CA THR A 165 -0.25 50.24 -3.14
C THR A 165 -1.24 51.20 -2.47
N ILE A 166 -2.02 50.71 -1.49
CA ILE A 166 -2.95 51.53 -0.70
C ILE A 166 -2.18 52.57 0.11
N ALA A 167 -1.14 52.17 0.85
CA ALA A 167 -0.34 53.09 1.65
C ALA A 167 0.31 54.19 0.79
N PHE A 168 0.81 53.82 -0.39
CA PHE A 168 1.43 54.76 -1.33
C PHE A 168 0.39 55.71 -1.95
N ALA A 169 -0.80 55.21 -2.30
CA ALA A 169 -1.90 56.03 -2.82
C ALA A 169 -2.39 57.06 -1.78
N ILE A 170 -2.43 56.68 -0.49
CA ILE A 170 -2.75 57.59 0.62
C ILE A 170 -1.65 58.65 0.78
N ALA A 171 -0.38 58.26 0.73
CA ALA A 171 0.75 59.16 0.95
C ALA A 171 0.96 60.18 -0.19
N PHE A 172 0.68 59.82 -1.44
CA PHE A 172 1.02 60.65 -2.61
C PHE A 172 -0.20 61.18 -3.40
N GLY A 173 -1.42 60.77 -3.01
CA GLY A 173 -2.67 61.25 -3.61
C GLY A 173 -2.96 60.75 -5.03
N PHE A 174 -4.07 61.22 -5.60
CA PHE A 174 -4.68 60.68 -6.84
C PHE A 174 -3.83 60.85 -8.12
N ARG A 175 -2.75 61.64 -8.08
CA ARG A 175 -1.83 61.84 -9.22
C ARG A 175 -0.99 60.61 -9.57
N PHE A 176 -0.95 59.61 -8.68
CA PHE A 176 -0.18 58.38 -8.85
C PHE A 176 -0.79 57.38 -9.85
N PHE A 177 -2.11 57.43 -10.08
CA PHE A 177 -2.83 56.43 -10.90
C PHE A 177 -2.30 56.32 -12.34
N LYS A 178 -1.81 57.42 -12.93
CA LYS A 178 -1.21 57.41 -14.28
C LYS A 178 0.19 56.80 -14.34
N LEU A 179 0.96 56.85 -13.26
CA LEU A 179 2.31 56.23 -13.20
C LEU A 179 2.21 54.72 -12.97
N LEU A 180 1.19 54.29 -12.21
CA LEU A 180 0.89 52.90 -11.95
C LEU A 180 0.48 52.15 -13.24
N GLU A 181 -0.28 52.79 -14.13
CA GLU A 181 -0.70 52.23 -15.41
C GLU A 181 0.50 51.88 -16.32
N LEU A 182 1.49 52.78 -16.42
CA LEU A 182 2.75 52.56 -17.14
C LEU A 182 3.61 51.43 -16.52
N PHE A 183 3.57 51.29 -15.20
CA PHE A 183 4.29 50.23 -14.49
C PHE A 183 3.64 48.85 -14.72
N PHE A 184 2.32 48.72 -14.63
CA PHE A 184 1.65 47.44 -14.88
C PHE A 184 1.84 46.95 -16.32
N PHE A 185 1.78 47.85 -17.32
CA PHE A 185 2.00 47.47 -18.72
C PHE A 185 3.42 47.00 -19.02
N SER A 186 4.44 47.46 -18.28
CA SER A 186 5.83 47.07 -18.48
C SER A 186 6.22 45.77 -17.75
N PHE A 187 5.59 45.46 -16.61
CA PHE A 187 5.94 44.29 -15.79
C PHE A 187 5.03 43.06 -15.97
N LEU A 188 3.79 43.21 -16.46
CA LEU A 188 2.93 42.08 -16.83
C LEU A 188 3.60 41.07 -17.78
N PRO A 189 4.29 41.49 -18.86
CA PRO A 189 4.94 40.54 -19.77
C PRO A 189 6.08 39.77 -19.08
N LEU A 190 6.80 40.38 -18.13
CA LEU A 190 7.87 39.70 -17.38
C LEU A 190 7.32 38.60 -16.45
N ILE A 191 6.18 38.86 -15.79
CA ILE A 191 5.49 37.84 -14.98
C ILE A 191 4.99 36.70 -15.87
N GLY A 192 4.46 37.01 -17.06
CA GLY A 192 4.04 36.02 -18.05
C GLY A 192 5.19 35.12 -18.52
N ILE A 193 6.36 35.70 -18.82
CA ILE A 193 7.56 34.95 -19.23
C ILE A 193 8.07 34.04 -18.11
N ALA A 194 8.12 34.53 -16.87
CA ALA A 194 8.55 33.73 -15.72
C ALA A 194 7.60 32.55 -15.44
N ALA A 195 6.30 32.76 -15.58
CA ALA A 195 5.29 31.70 -15.45
C ALA A 195 5.40 30.66 -16.57
N ALA A 196 5.60 31.10 -17.82
CA ALA A 196 5.79 30.20 -18.96
C ALA A 196 7.06 29.34 -18.80
N PHE A 197 8.17 29.92 -18.31
CA PHE A 197 9.41 29.19 -18.07
C PHE A 197 9.26 28.14 -16.95
N ARG A 198 8.55 28.47 -15.87
CA ARG A 198 8.21 27.53 -14.78
C ARG A 198 7.31 26.38 -15.27
N LEU A 199 6.36 26.67 -16.16
CA LEU A 199 5.49 25.65 -16.75
C LEU A 199 6.28 24.72 -17.70
N ALA A 200 7.14 25.28 -18.54
CA ALA A 200 7.97 24.51 -19.47
C ALA A 200 8.94 23.57 -18.73
N THR A 201 9.57 24.04 -17.65
CA THR A 201 10.47 23.22 -16.83
C THR A 201 9.73 22.08 -16.10
N ALA A 202 8.52 22.33 -15.61
CA ALA A 202 7.68 21.30 -15.01
C ALA A 202 7.21 20.23 -16.02
N ILE A 203 6.84 20.64 -17.25
CA ILE A 203 6.49 19.74 -18.35
C ILE A 203 7.72 18.90 -18.74
N TRP A 204 8.89 19.53 -18.90
CA TRP A 204 10.14 18.83 -19.22
C TRP A 204 10.47 17.75 -18.20
N PHE A 205 10.40 18.05 -16.90
CA PHE A 205 10.66 17.06 -15.85
C PHE A 205 9.65 15.90 -15.88
N ARG A 206 8.39 16.17 -16.20
CA ARG A 206 7.34 15.13 -16.26
C ARG A 206 7.53 14.17 -17.42
N PHE A 207 8.02 14.65 -18.56
CA PHE A 207 8.20 13.82 -19.76
C PHE A 207 9.60 13.21 -19.90
N PHE A 208 10.65 13.91 -19.45
CA PHE A 208 12.04 13.52 -19.69
C PHE A 208 12.85 13.27 -18.40
N GLY A 209 12.31 13.56 -17.21
CA GLY A 209 13.01 13.41 -15.92
C GLY A 209 13.15 11.98 -15.42
N SER A 210 12.50 11.01 -16.07
CA SER A 210 12.62 9.59 -15.72
C SER A 210 13.79 8.97 -16.49
N ARG A 211 15.02 9.15 -16.00
CA ARG A 211 16.14 8.33 -16.50
C ARG A 211 15.84 6.86 -16.18
N PRO A 212 15.91 5.94 -17.15
CA PRO A 212 15.87 4.51 -16.85
C PRO A 212 17.10 4.18 -15.99
N GLN A 213 16.85 3.56 -14.84
CA GLN A 213 17.90 2.95 -14.01
C GLN A 213 18.66 1.95 -14.90
N PRO A 214 19.99 2.07 -15.07
CA PRO A 214 20.74 1.05 -15.76
C PRO A 214 20.61 -0.25 -14.96
N HIS A 215 20.07 -1.28 -15.60
CA HIS A 215 20.07 -2.63 -15.06
C HIS A 215 21.52 -3.04 -14.79
N ILE A 216 21.89 -3.08 -13.51
CA ILE A 216 23.12 -3.73 -13.05
C ILE A 216 22.92 -5.22 -13.32
N LEU A 217 23.47 -5.69 -14.44
CA LEU A 217 23.61 -7.11 -14.74
C LEU A 217 24.53 -7.73 -13.68
N SER A 218 23.98 -8.65 -12.91
CA SER A 218 24.71 -9.57 -12.04
C SER A 218 25.68 -10.43 -12.86
N ALA A 219 26.93 -9.98 -13.00
CA ALA A 219 28.05 -10.86 -13.36
C ALA A 219 28.56 -11.54 -12.09
N LYS A 220 27.91 -12.64 -11.68
CA LYS A 220 28.44 -13.53 -10.63
C LYS A 220 28.04 -14.98 -10.87
N LEU A 221 28.30 -15.51 -12.07
CA LEU A 221 28.25 -16.95 -12.36
C LEU A 221 29.25 -17.31 -13.47
N LEU A 222 30.55 -17.21 -13.18
CA LEU A 222 31.61 -17.97 -13.85
C LEU A 222 32.70 -18.23 -12.81
N GLY A 223 32.92 -19.51 -12.53
CA GLY A 223 33.76 -20.05 -11.45
C GLY A 223 33.22 -21.42 -11.08
N SER A 224 33.27 -22.37 -12.01
CA SER A 224 34.31 -23.41 -12.08
C SER A 224 34.04 -24.59 -11.14
N SER A 225 33.55 -25.68 -11.75
CA SER A 225 33.76 -27.08 -11.35
C SER A 225 35.26 -27.38 -11.12
N PRO A 226 35.71 -28.47 -10.44
CA PRO A 226 35.21 -29.84 -10.67
C PRO A 226 35.21 -30.84 -9.47
N SER A 227 34.65 -32.03 -9.76
CA SER A 227 35.11 -33.39 -9.34
C SER A 227 34.93 -33.93 -7.90
N CYS A 228 34.09 -34.97 -7.76
CA CYS A 228 34.37 -36.33 -7.22
C CYS A 228 33.06 -37.14 -7.37
N LEU A 229 32.92 -38.19 -8.19
CA LEU A 229 33.48 -39.55 -8.05
C LEU A 229 33.38 -40.10 -6.62
N GLN A 230 32.23 -40.69 -6.26
CA GLN A 230 32.01 -42.10 -5.92
C GLN A 230 30.62 -42.29 -5.31
#